data_AF-A0A7J3I8J0-F1
#
_entry.id   AF-A0A7J3I8J0-F1
#
_cell.length_a   1.000
_cell.length_b   1.000
_cell.length_c   1.000
_cell.angle_alpha   90.00
_cell.angle_beta   90.00
_cell.angle_gamma   90.00
#
_symmetry.space_group_name_H-M   'P 1'
#
loop_
_entity.id
_entity.type
_entity.pdbx_description
1 polymer ?
#
loop_
_entity_poly.entity_id
_entity_poly.type
_entity_poly.pdbx_seq_one_letter_code
_entity_poly.pdbx_strand_id
1 'polypeptide(L)'
;MLEKPIYRYIGTGLIVVGAMIIVVAAVIACASFYGYRIPEFTSPSLEETITKLMYTLVEITVRLGFLGVMVWGGGVLLKYGIESFKIEAKEPTFGIEYR
;
A
#
# COMPACT_ATOMS: atom_id res chain seq x y z
N MET A 1 -3.56 -0.89 32.06
CA MET A 1 -2.12 -0.58 32.03
C MET A 1 -1.43 -1.65 31.19
N LEU A 2 -1.40 -1.50 29.86
CA LEU A 2 -0.47 -2.27 29.04
C LEU A 2 0.86 -1.51 29.04
N GLU A 3 1.95 -2.22 29.29
CA GLU A 3 3.28 -1.65 29.46
C GLU A 3 3.68 -0.88 28.19
N LYS A 4 4.10 0.38 28.35
CA LYS A 4 4.64 1.27 27.29
C LYS A 4 5.46 0.58 26.18
N PRO A 5 6.35 -0.41 26.46
CA PRO A 5 7.05 -1.15 25.40
C PRO A 5 6.14 -1.77 24.33
N ILE A 6 4.95 -2.24 24.69
CA ILE A 6 4.07 -3.00 23.78
C ILE A 6 3.52 -2.10 22.67
N TYR A 7 3.10 -0.86 22.99
CA TYR A 7 2.62 0.10 22.00
C TYR A 7 3.71 0.48 21.00
N ARG A 8 4.95 0.58 21.47
CA ARG A 8 6.11 0.85 20.62
C ARG A 8 6.42 -0.29 19.65
N TYR A 9 6.32 -1.54 20.11
CA TYR A 9 6.48 -2.71 19.23
C TYR A 9 5.35 -2.82 18.21
N ILE A 10 4.11 -2.58 18.62
CA ILE A 10 2.94 -2.59 17.72
C ILE A 10 3.06 -1.48 16.67
N GLY A 11 3.40 -0.26 17.08
CA GLY A 11 3.60 0.87 16.17
C GLY A 11 4.73 0.61 15.17
N THR A 12 5.87 0.08 15.64
CA THR A 12 6.98 -0.30 14.76
C THR A 12 6.55 -1.39 13.76
N GLY A 13 5.81 -2.40 14.23
CA GLY A 13 5.30 -3.47 13.38
C GLY A 13 4.37 -2.96 12.27
N LEU A 14 3.43 -2.09 12.62
CA LEU A 14 2.53 -1.43 11.66
C LEU A 14 3.29 -0.62 10.60
N ILE A 15 4.33 0.11 11.02
CA ILE A 15 5.17 0.89 10.10
C ILE A 15 5.94 -0.05 9.15
N VAL A 16 6.57 -1.09 9.66
CA VAL A 16 7.35 -2.04 8.85
C VAL A 16 6.45 -2.76 7.84
N VAL A 17 5.28 -3.23 8.26
CA VAL A 17 4.32 -3.90 7.38
C VAL A 17 3.77 -2.93 6.33
N GLY A 18 3.36 -1.73 6.73
CA GLY A 18 2.87 -0.71 5.80
C GLY A 18 3.92 -0.31 4.76
N ALA A 19 5.17 -0.14 5.18
CA ALA A 19 6.29 0.16 4.28
C ALA A 19 6.56 -1.00 3.30
N MET A 20 6.54 -2.25 3.79
CA MET A 20 6.72 -3.43 2.94
C MET A 20 5.64 -3.51 1.86
N ILE A 21 4.37 -3.28 2.20
CA ILE A 21 3.26 -3.27 1.24
C ILE A 21 3.48 -2.22 0.15
N ILE A 22 3.89 -1.01 0.52
CA ILE A 22 4.16 0.07 -0.44
C ILE A 22 5.33 -0.28 -1.36
N VAL A 23 6.41 -0.85 -0.81
CA VAL A 23 7.57 -1.28 -1.61
C VAL A 23 7.17 -2.37 -2.60
N VAL A 24 6.40 -3.38 -2.17
CA VAL A 24 5.89 -4.43 -3.05
C VAL A 24 5.00 -3.85 -4.15
N ALA A 25 4.09 -2.94 -3.81
CA ALA A 25 3.25 -2.26 -4.79
C ALA A 25 4.09 -1.48 -5.82
N ALA A 26 5.13 -0.76 -5.37
CA ALA A 26 6.05 -0.04 -6.25
C ALA A 26 6.82 -0.98 -7.18
N VAL A 27 7.29 -2.13 -6.69
CA VAL A 27 7.97 -3.15 -7.51
C VAL A 27 7.02 -3.71 -8.57
N ILE A 28 5.77 -4.04 -8.21
CA ILE A 28 4.77 -4.56 -9.16
C ILE A 28 4.43 -3.51 -10.22
N ALA A 29 4.26 -2.26 -9.83
CA ALA A 29 4.02 -1.16 -10.76
C ALA A 29 5.18 -0.98 -11.73
N CYS A 30 6.42 -0.99 -11.22
CA CYS A 30 7.63 -0.88 -12.01
C CYS A 30 7.76 -2.04 -13.00
N ALA A 31 7.59 -3.28 -12.54
CA ALA A 31 7.60 -4.47 -13.40
C ALA A 31 6.50 -4.42 -14.47
N SER A 32 5.31 -3.93 -14.12
CA SER A 32 4.21 -3.77 -15.07
C SER A 32 4.48 -2.69 -16.10
N PHE A 33 5.14 -1.59 -15.71
CA PHE A 33 5.47 -0.47 -16.60
C PHE A 33 6.58 -0.85 -17.60
N TYR A 34 7.67 -1.46 -17.11
CA TYR A 34 8.79 -1.87 -17.96
C TYR A 34 8.55 -3.18 -18.72
N GLY A 35 7.69 -4.05 -18.20
CA GLY A 35 7.28 -5.29 -18.85
C GLY A 35 6.18 -5.09 -19.89
N TYR A 36 5.60 -3.89 -19.99
CA TYR A 36 4.55 -3.62 -20.97
C TYR A 36 5.13 -3.60 -22.38
N ARG A 37 4.92 -4.69 -23.12
CA ARG A 37 5.11 -4.73 -24.56
C ARG A 37 3.78 -4.41 -25.23
N ILE A 38 3.80 -3.48 -26.18
CA ILE A 38 2.66 -3.25 -27.08
C ILE A 38 2.35 -4.60 -27.75
N PRO A 39 1.12 -5.12 -27.62
CA PRO A 39 0.77 -6.36 -28.28
C PRO A 39 0.96 -6.16 -29.79
N GLU A 40 1.71 -7.05 -30.44
CA GLU A 40 1.81 -7.04 -31.90
C GLU A 40 0.41 -7.26 -32.46
N PHE A 41 -0.15 -6.21 -33.07
CA PHE A 41 -1.47 -6.24 -33.70
C PHE A 41 -1.37 -6.95 -35.07
N THR A 42 -0.89 -8.19 -35.09
CA THR A 42 -0.93 -9.06 -36.26
C THR A 42 -2.15 -9.96 -36.11
N SER A 43 -3.35 -9.37 -36.18
CA SER A 43 -4.60 -10.13 -36.15
C SER A 43 -5.30 -10.07 -37.50
N PRO A 44 -5.83 -11.19 -38.01
CA PRO A 44 -6.46 -11.27 -39.33
C PRO A 44 -7.79 -10.50 -39.45
N SER A 45 -8.39 -10.02 -38.36
CA SER A 45 -9.67 -9.29 -38.38
C SER A 45 -9.74 -8.10 -37.41
N LEU A 46 -10.57 -7.11 -37.76
CA LEU A 46 -10.82 -5.91 -36.97
C LEU A 46 -11.50 -6.24 -35.62
N GLU A 47 -12.45 -7.17 -35.65
CA GLU A 47 -13.20 -7.61 -34.47
C GLU A 47 -12.29 -8.24 -33.41
N GLU A 48 -11.32 -9.05 -33.84
CA GLU A 48 -10.34 -9.68 -32.94
C GLU A 48 -9.40 -8.63 -32.33
N THR A 49 -9.03 -7.61 -33.11
CA THR A 49 -8.19 -6.49 -32.65
C THR A 49 -8.91 -5.66 -31.59
N ILE A 50 -10.18 -5.33 -31.80
CA ILE A 50 -11.00 -4.58 -30.82
C ILE A 50 -11.16 -5.39 -29.54
N THR A 51 -11.47 -6.68 -29.67
CA THR A 51 -11.61 -7.60 -28.53
C THR A 51 -10.32 -7.67 -27.70
N LYS A 52 -9.16 -7.86 -28.35
CA LYS A 52 -7.84 -7.87 -27.68
C LYS A 52 -7.53 -6.54 -26.98
N LEU A 53 -7.88 -5.42 -27.61
CA LEU A 53 -7.68 -4.10 -27.02
C LEU A 53 -8.53 -3.93 -25.75
N MET A 54 -9.80 -4.35 -25.78
CA MET A 54 -10.70 -4.28 -24.63
C MET A 54 -10.20 -5.16 -23.48
N TYR A 55 -9.77 -6.40 -23.77
CA TYR A 55 -9.17 -7.25 -22.74
C TYR A 55 -7.93 -6.62 -22.11
N THR A 56 -7.04 -6.05 -22.93
CA THR A 56 -5.84 -5.37 -22.45
C THR A 56 -6.21 -4.17 -21.56
N LEU A 57 -7.20 -3.38 -21.96
CA LEU A 57 -7.65 -2.21 -21.21
C LEU A 57 -8.24 -2.59 -19.85
N VAL A 58 -9.07 -3.63 -19.82
CA VAL A 58 -9.64 -4.18 -18.58
C VAL A 58 -8.54 -4.73 -17.67
N GLU A 59 -7.59 -5.48 -18.23
CA GLU A 59 -6.47 -6.02 -17.47
C GLU A 59 -5.62 -4.93 -16.83
N ILE A 60 -5.27 -3.88 -17.58
CA ILE A 60 -4.53 -2.72 -17.06
C ILE A 60 -5.34 -2.04 -15.96
N THR A 61 -6.64 -1.82 -16.18
CA THR A 61 -7.52 -1.14 -15.22
C THR A 61 -7.60 -1.90 -13.89
N VAL A 62 -7.76 -3.22 -13.95
CA VAL A 62 -7.82 -4.08 -12.74
C VAL A 62 -6.48 -4.04 -11.99
N ARG A 63 -5.35 -4.13 -12.71
CA ARG A 63 -4.02 -4.05 -12.10
C ARG A 63 -3.77 -2.69 -11.45
N LEU A 64 -4.17 -1.60 -12.10
CA LEU A 64 -4.04 -0.24 -11.56
C LEU A 64 -4.92 -0.06 -10.32
N GLY A 65 -6.15 -0.57 -10.35
CA GLY A 65 -7.06 -0.54 -9.21
C GLY A 65 -6.49 -1.29 -8.00
N PHE A 66 -5.94 -2.49 -8.23
CA PHE A 66 -5.29 -3.28 -7.17
C PHE A 66 -4.07 -2.55 -6.58
N LEU A 67 -3.23 -1.95 -7.42
CA LEU A 67 -2.11 -1.12 -6.99
C LEU A 67 -2.57 0.06 -6.12
N GLY A 68 -3.62 0.76 -6.54
CA GLY A 68 -4.22 1.86 -5.77
C GLY A 68 -4.67 1.42 -4.38
N VAL A 69 -5.34 0.27 -4.28
CA VAL A 69 -5.78 -0.30 -2.99
C VAL A 69 -4.59 -0.69 -2.12
N MET A 70 -3.54 -1.30 -2.68
CA MET A 70 -2.33 -1.66 -1.91
C MET A 70 -1.62 -0.42 -1.35
N VAL A 71 -1.45 0.63 -2.16
CA VAL A 71 -0.81 1.88 -1.71
C VAL A 71 -1.67 2.56 -0.65
N TRP A 72 -2.99 2.62 -0.85
CA TRP A 72 -3.91 3.18 0.13
C TRP A 72 -3.87 2.41 1.46
N GLY A 73 -3.97 1.08 1.40
CA GLY A 73 -3.90 0.22 2.59
C GLY A 73 -2.57 0.36 3.34
N GLY A 74 -1.45 0.35 2.62
CA GLY A 74 -0.12 0.60 3.20
C GLY A 74 -0.04 1.98 3.88
N GLY A 75 -0.59 3.02 3.25
CA GLY A 75 -0.66 4.36 3.83
C GLY A 75 -1.49 4.43 5.12
N VAL A 76 -2.62 3.73 5.16
CA VAL A 76 -3.45 3.60 6.37
C VAL A 76 -2.68 2.90 7.49
N LEU A 77 -1.98 1.80 7.20
CA LEU A 77 -1.15 1.10 8.19
C LEU A 77 -0.03 2.00 8.74
N LEU A 78 0.66 2.73 7.86
CA LEU A 78 1.68 3.69 8.28
C LEU A 78 1.12 4.78 9.20
N LYS A 79 -0.07 5.31 8.86
CA LYS A 79 -0.75 6.32 9.68
C LYS A 79 -1.03 5.81 11.09
N TYR A 80 -1.62 4.63 11.24
CA TYR A 80 -1.89 4.02 12.55
C TYR A 80 -0.61 3.67 13.31
N GLY A 81 0.43 3.25 12.59
CA GLY A 81 1.75 3.03 13.16
C GLY A 81 2.31 4.31 13.80
N ILE A 82 2.31 5.43 13.07
CA ILE A 82 2.79 6.74 13.56
C ILE A 82 1.92 7.28 14.70
N GLU A 83 0.59 7.12 14.62
CA GLU A 83 -0.33 7.55 15.68
C GLU A 83 -0.07 6.80 17.00
N SER A 84 0.32 5.52 16.94
CA SER A 84 0.67 4.73 18.12
C SER A 84 1.85 5.35 18.90
N PHE A 85 2.83 5.94 18.21
CA PHE A 85 3.94 6.67 18.84
C PHE A 85 3.52 8.02 19.42
N LYS A 86 2.54 8.71 18.80
CA LYS A 86 2.01 9.98 19.34
C LYS A 86 1.25 9.78 20.65
N ILE A 87 0.56 8.64 20.81
CA ILE A 87 -0.14 8.31 22.06
C ILE A 87 0.87 8.07 23.19
N GLU A 88 1.97 7.36 22.92
CA GLU A 88 3.05 7.14 23.89
C GLU A 88 3.69 8.46 24.38
N ALA A 89 3.82 9.45 23.50
CA ALA A 89 4.36 10.78 23.85
C ALA A 89 3.37 11.67 24.63
N LYS A 90 2.07 11.38 24.58
CA LYS A 90 1.01 12.24 25.15
C LYS A 90 0.53 11.78 26.52
N GLU A 91 0.92 10.60 27.02
CA GLU A 91 0.71 10.25 28.43
C GLU A 91 1.58 11.16 29.31
N PRO A 92 0.99 12.19 29.93
CA PRO A 92 1.76 13.12 30.70
C PRO A 92 2.15 12.45 32.03
N THR A 93 3.36 12.73 32.46
CA THR A 93 3.85 12.63 33.83
C THR A 93 3.04 13.57 34.75
N PHE A 94 1.70 13.49 34.73
CA PHE A 94 0.77 14.29 35.52
C PHE A 94 0.21 13.40 36.64
N GLY A 95 1.13 12.92 37.48
CA GLY A 95 0.82 12.05 38.61
C GLY A 95 1.69 12.33 39.83
N ILE A 96 2.34 13.49 39.89
CA ILE A 96 3.03 13.94 41.10
C ILE A 96 2.62 15.38 41.39
N GLU A 97 1.33 15.56 41.62
CA GLU A 97 0.86 16.66 42.45
C GLU A 97 1.28 16.29 43.89
N TYR A 98 2.44 16.82 44.30
CA TYR A 98 2.86 16.78 45.68
C TYR A 98 1.86 17.62 46.49
N ARG A 99 1.31 16.95 47.50
CA ARG A 99 0.65 17.48 48.70
C ARG A 99 0.98 18.95 49.03
#